data_AF-A0A2V5HD50-F1
#
_entry.id   AF-A0A2V5HD50-F1
#
_cell.length_a   1.000
_cell.length_b   1.000
_cell.length_c   1.000
_cell.angle_alpha   90.00
_cell.angle_beta   90.00
_cell.angle_gamma   90.00
#
_symmetry.space_group_name_H-M   'P 1'
#
loop_
_entity.id
_entity.type
_entity.pdbx_description
1 polymer ?
#
loop_
_entity_poly.entity_id
_entity_poly.type
_entity_poly.pdbx_seq_one_letter_code
_entity_poly.pdbx_strand_id
1 'polypeptide(L)'
;MQLWHSLLQLSVLASTALPTAVAASAWGFTDATVSVHTKGAGVGAGFKEAIPDNKALSKPVSLGSADTLKVTLTAQEGRTAKRAHQVFLFLQDPETGLDISYPFSVKDNGKSRIELTQKDLPVQFLSVSEPLDARVLIGSFGEADAYNGAAFKLTVARNPDEPVPTVESSRYGKLPEIHHIFKADAQSPPLVITLVFLALVLAALPVLGGVWLVLGVNLNHLPTAFKSAPLPHAVFLGSLFAIQGIFFLYYTSWNLFQILPAVAVAGTVAFVSGSRALGEVQGRRLAGLR
;
A
#
# COMPACT_ATOMS: atom_id res chain seq x y z
N MET A 1 84.57 46.62 -1.95
CA MET A 1 84.65 45.78 -3.17
C MET A 1 83.61 44.64 -3.19
N GLN A 2 83.20 44.03 -2.07
CA GLN A 2 82.22 42.93 -2.06
C GLN A 2 80.75 43.33 -2.35
N LEU A 3 80.31 44.53 -1.96
CA LEU A 3 78.91 44.96 -2.15
C LEU A 3 78.49 45.14 -3.61
N TRP A 4 79.44 45.47 -4.49
CA TRP A 4 79.14 45.72 -5.91
C TRP A 4 78.94 44.42 -6.71
N HIS A 5 79.63 43.35 -6.31
CA HIS A 5 79.47 42.03 -6.93
C HIS A 5 78.16 41.36 -6.52
N SER A 6 77.70 41.58 -5.28
CA SER A 6 76.39 41.12 -4.82
C SER A 6 75.23 41.79 -5.57
N LEU A 7 75.34 43.10 -5.87
CA LEU A 7 74.34 43.84 -6.64
C LEU A 7 74.28 43.42 -8.12
N LEU A 8 75.43 43.07 -8.71
CA LEU A 8 75.49 42.56 -10.09
C LEU A 8 74.95 41.12 -10.20
N GLN A 9 75.18 40.27 -9.18
CA GLN A 9 74.60 38.93 -9.14
C GLN A 9 73.08 38.95 -8.88
N LEU A 10 72.59 39.88 -8.06
CA LEU A 10 71.14 40.07 -7.84
C LEU A 10 70.40 40.63 -9.06
N SER A 11 71.05 41.42 -9.92
CA SER A 11 70.44 41.95 -11.14
C SER A 11 70.39 40.94 -12.30
N VAL A 12 71.35 40.00 -12.37
CA VAL A 12 71.30 38.88 -13.33
C VAL A 12 70.27 37.83 -12.92
N LEU A 13 70.01 37.63 -11.62
CA LEU A 13 68.94 36.75 -11.12
C LEU A 13 67.52 37.35 -11.26
N ALA A 14 67.39 38.67 -11.42
CA ALA A 14 66.10 39.33 -11.60
C ALA A 14 65.61 39.38 -13.06
N SER A 15 66.46 39.07 -14.03
CA SER A 15 66.11 39.13 -15.47
C SER A 15 65.70 37.78 -16.07
N THR A 16 65.76 36.69 -15.32
CA THR A 16 65.29 35.35 -15.76
C THR A 16 63.92 34.95 -15.20
N ALA A 17 63.31 35.80 -14.37
CA ALA A 17 61.95 35.60 -13.87
C ALA A 17 60.93 36.44 -14.67
N LEU A 18 60.92 36.28 -15.99
CA LEU A 18 59.69 36.48 -16.75
C LEU A 18 58.92 35.16 -16.62
N PRO A 19 57.86 35.08 -15.80
CA PRO A 19 56.91 33.99 -15.97
C PRO A 19 56.36 34.15 -17.38
N THR A 20 56.79 33.28 -18.30
CA THR A 20 55.93 32.93 -19.42
C THR A 20 54.67 32.39 -18.77
N ALA A 21 53.67 33.24 -18.63
CA ALA A 21 52.32 32.82 -18.35
C ALA A 21 51.90 31.99 -19.58
N VAL A 22 52.29 30.72 -19.58
CA VAL A 22 51.62 29.70 -20.36
C VAL A 22 50.23 29.71 -19.78
N ALA A 23 49.29 30.35 -20.47
CA ALA A 23 47.89 30.23 -20.14
C ALA A 23 47.61 28.73 -20.09
N ALA A 24 47.35 28.20 -18.89
CA ALA A 24 46.97 26.80 -18.73
C ALA A 24 45.80 26.56 -19.69
N SER A 25 46.03 25.75 -20.71
CA SER A 25 45.06 25.53 -21.76
C SER A 25 43.95 24.69 -21.16
N ALA A 26 42.80 25.29 -20.84
CA ALA A 26 41.67 24.52 -20.34
C ALA A 26 40.94 23.83 -21.49
N TRP A 27 40.43 22.63 -21.22
CA TRP A 27 39.43 22.01 -22.07
C TRP A 27 38.11 22.77 -21.97
N GLY A 28 37.35 22.72 -23.05
CA GLY A 28 36.02 23.29 -23.14
C GLY A 28 35.31 22.78 -24.38
N PHE A 29 34.18 23.41 -24.70
CA PHE A 29 33.43 23.09 -25.90
C PHE A 29 32.97 24.36 -26.64
N THR A 30 32.78 24.19 -27.95
CA THR A 30 32.16 25.15 -28.86
C THR A 30 31.10 24.45 -29.72
N ASP A 31 30.23 25.24 -30.35
CA ASP A 31 29.17 24.75 -31.25
C ASP A 31 28.26 23.68 -30.60
N ALA A 32 28.03 23.80 -29.29
CA ALA A 32 27.19 22.86 -28.57
C ALA A 32 25.71 23.08 -28.91
N THR A 33 25.00 22.00 -29.20
CA THR A 33 23.58 22.02 -29.54
C THR A 33 22.90 20.86 -28.83
N VAL A 34 21.81 21.15 -28.13
CA VAL A 34 20.87 20.16 -27.61
C VAL A 34 19.63 20.14 -28.50
N SER A 35 19.15 18.95 -28.83
CA SER A 35 17.94 18.75 -29.61
C SER A 35 17.13 17.61 -29.04
N VAL A 36 15.80 17.75 -29.05
CA VAL A 36 14.85 16.71 -28.68
C VAL A 36 13.98 16.44 -29.90
N HIS A 37 14.03 15.22 -30.40
CA HIS A 37 13.29 14.78 -31.58
C HIS A 37 12.25 13.73 -31.20
N THR A 38 10.98 14.02 -31.49
CA THR A 38 9.89 13.06 -31.26
C THR A 38 9.79 12.09 -32.44
N LYS A 39 9.69 10.79 -32.14
CA LYS A 39 9.54 9.76 -33.17
C LYS A 39 8.25 9.97 -33.98
N GLY A 40 8.38 10.17 -35.30
CA GLY A 40 7.25 10.39 -36.21
C GLY A 40 6.95 11.87 -36.50
N ALA A 41 7.64 12.80 -35.84
CA ALA A 41 7.59 14.21 -36.20
C ALA A 41 8.45 14.44 -37.46
N GLY A 42 7.91 15.17 -38.45
CA GLY A 42 8.61 15.47 -39.70
C GLY A 42 9.95 16.21 -39.49
N VAL A 43 10.80 16.23 -40.51
CA VAL A 43 12.13 16.87 -40.45
C VAL A 43 11.99 18.34 -40.03
N GLY A 44 12.48 18.68 -38.84
CA GLY A 44 12.42 20.04 -38.27
C GLY A 44 11.42 20.24 -37.14
N ALA A 45 10.56 19.26 -36.84
CA ALA A 45 9.68 19.28 -35.68
C ALA A 45 10.42 18.68 -34.47
N GLY A 46 10.96 19.56 -33.62
CA GLY A 46 11.65 19.18 -32.38
C GLY A 46 12.26 20.39 -31.68
N PHE A 47 12.47 20.29 -30.37
CA PHE A 47 13.19 21.32 -29.61
C PHE A 47 14.66 21.33 -30.04
N LYS A 48 15.24 22.50 -30.33
CA LYS A 48 16.65 22.64 -30.66
C LYS A 48 17.17 23.97 -30.14
N GLU A 49 18.15 23.92 -29.23
CA GLU A 49 18.80 25.10 -28.67
C GLU A 49 20.32 24.97 -28.73
N ALA A 50 21.00 26.07 -29.02
CA ALA A 50 22.45 26.15 -28.96
C ALA A 50 22.87 26.44 -27.51
N ILE A 51 23.71 25.58 -26.94
CA ILE A 51 24.27 25.75 -25.61
C ILE A 51 25.41 26.77 -25.74
N PRO A 52 25.42 27.87 -24.97
CA PRO A 52 26.49 28.85 -25.05
C PRO A 52 27.83 28.23 -24.65
N ASP A 53 28.91 28.65 -25.30
CA ASP A 53 30.26 28.10 -25.08
C ASP A 53 30.64 28.10 -23.60
N ASN A 54 30.95 26.91 -23.07
CA ASN A 54 31.35 26.68 -21.69
C ASN A 54 30.36 27.18 -20.61
N LYS A 55 29.08 27.37 -20.96
CA LYS A 55 28.01 27.81 -20.03
C LYS A 55 26.76 26.92 -20.13
N ALA A 56 25.86 27.10 -19.17
CA ALA A 56 24.58 26.39 -19.14
C ALA A 56 23.47 27.13 -19.88
N LEU A 57 22.52 26.37 -20.42
CA LEU A 57 21.21 26.87 -20.84
C LEU A 57 20.38 27.29 -19.62
N SER A 58 19.63 28.38 -19.77
CA SER A 58 18.73 28.89 -18.73
C SER A 58 17.40 28.16 -18.69
N LYS A 59 16.96 27.59 -19.82
CA LYS A 59 15.69 26.86 -19.92
C LYS A 59 15.91 25.35 -19.75
N PRO A 60 15.03 24.65 -19.00
CA PRO A 60 15.08 23.21 -18.93
C PRO A 60 14.67 22.58 -20.26
N VAL A 61 15.30 21.46 -20.58
CA VAL A 61 15.03 20.63 -21.76
C VAL A 61 14.11 19.50 -21.32
N SER A 62 12.96 19.36 -21.98
CA SER A 62 12.00 18.29 -21.66
C SER A 62 12.21 17.08 -22.57
N LEU A 63 12.22 15.88 -22.00
CA LEU A 63 12.34 14.60 -22.69
C LEU A 63 11.12 13.73 -22.41
N GLY A 64 10.24 13.55 -23.40
CA GLY A 64 9.11 12.64 -23.33
C GLY A 64 9.45 11.18 -23.66
N SER A 65 8.45 10.30 -23.58
CA SER A 65 8.64 8.85 -23.74
C SER A 65 8.95 8.37 -25.15
N ALA A 66 8.47 9.11 -26.17
CA ALA A 66 8.74 8.84 -27.58
C ALA A 66 9.89 9.70 -28.14
N ASP A 67 10.56 10.47 -27.29
CA ASP A 67 11.56 11.45 -27.69
C ASP A 67 12.98 10.88 -27.63
N THR A 68 13.85 11.42 -28.49
CA THR A 68 15.29 11.19 -28.49
C THR A 68 15.99 12.51 -28.19
N LEU A 69 16.68 12.57 -27.05
CA LEU A 69 17.62 13.63 -26.70
C LEU A 69 18.91 13.42 -27.48
N LYS A 70 19.38 14.47 -28.14
CA LYS A 70 20.62 14.46 -28.89
C LYS A 70 21.43 15.69 -28.54
N VAL A 71 22.66 15.47 -28.09
CA VAL A 71 23.62 16.53 -27.77
C VAL A 71 24.81 16.38 -28.70
N THR A 72 25.17 17.49 -29.36
CA THR A 72 26.37 17.58 -30.19
C THR A 72 27.22 18.74 -29.72
N LEU A 73 28.53 18.59 -29.66
CA LEU A 73 29.46 19.65 -29.30
C LEU A 73 30.81 19.42 -29.98
N THR A 74 31.64 20.44 -30.08
CA THR A 74 33.03 20.32 -30.53
C THR A 74 33.94 20.53 -29.33
N ALA A 75 34.65 19.48 -28.91
CA ALA A 75 35.63 19.58 -27.83
C ALA A 75 36.85 20.39 -28.31
N GLN A 76 37.32 21.29 -27.46
CA GLN A 76 38.46 22.13 -27.74
C GLN A 76 39.40 22.24 -26.54
N GLU A 77 40.68 22.34 -26.83
CA GLU A 77 41.72 22.72 -25.87
C GLU A 77 42.10 24.17 -26.19
N GLY A 78 41.83 25.08 -25.25
CA GLY A 78 41.91 26.52 -25.49
C GLY A 78 40.94 26.97 -26.58
N ARG A 79 41.45 27.26 -27.78
CA ARG A 79 40.66 27.66 -28.97
C ARG A 79 40.81 26.69 -30.15
N THR A 80 41.49 25.57 -29.93
CA THR A 80 41.76 24.58 -30.98
C THR A 80 40.89 23.35 -30.78
N ALA A 81 40.07 23.02 -31.78
CA ALA A 81 39.29 21.80 -31.77
C ALA A 81 40.23 20.59 -31.77
N LYS A 82 40.08 19.72 -30.77
CA LYS A 82 40.93 18.55 -30.58
C LYS A 82 40.10 17.37 -30.07
N ARG A 83 40.53 16.17 -30.42
CA ARG A 83 39.94 14.94 -29.90
C ARG A 83 40.34 14.74 -28.44
N ALA A 84 39.41 14.99 -27.52
CA ALA A 84 39.55 14.63 -26.12
C ALA A 84 39.43 13.10 -25.93
N HIS A 85 40.10 12.56 -24.91
CA HIS A 85 40.01 11.12 -24.60
C HIS A 85 38.71 10.76 -23.89
N GLN A 86 38.17 11.68 -23.09
CA GLN A 86 36.96 11.52 -22.31
C GLN A 86 36.03 12.69 -22.59
N VAL A 87 34.83 12.39 -23.08
CA VAL A 87 33.74 13.35 -23.23
C VAL A 87 32.48 12.65 -22.74
N PHE A 88 31.91 13.12 -21.64
CA PHE A 88 30.75 12.50 -21.00
C PHE A 88 29.63 13.50 -20.77
N LEU A 89 28.40 13.04 -20.95
CA LEU A 89 27.20 13.69 -20.43
C LEU A 89 26.93 13.10 -19.05
N PHE A 90 27.12 13.90 -18.02
CA PHE A 90 26.88 13.53 -16.64
C PHE A 90 25.49 14.02 -16.24
N LEU A 91 24.60 13.10 -15.84
CA LEU A 91 23.29 13.43 -15.31
C LEU A 91 23.27 13.11 -13.82
N GLN A 92 22.77 14.04 -13.01
CA GLN A 92 22.66 13.88 -11.56
C GLN A 92 21.30 14.35 -11.07
N ASP A 93 20.71 13.57 -10.18
CA ASP A 93 19.55 13.98 -9.39
C ASP A 93 20.03 14.83 -8.20
N PRO A 94 19.60 16.11 -8.10
CA PRO A 94 20.03 16.99 -7.01
C PRO A 94 19.51 16.56 -5.63
N GLU A 95 18.39 15.84 -5.54
CA GLU A 95 17.81 15.43 -4.26
C GLU A 95 18.47 14.18 -3.69
N THR A 96 18.59 13.12 -4.51
CA THR A 96 19.14 11.84 -4.06
C THR A 96 20.66 11.75 -4.23
N GLY A 97 21.25 12.62 -5.05
CA GLY A 97 22.65 12.56 -5.45
C GLY A 97 22.98 11.45 -6.44
N LEU A 98 21.98 10.67 -6.89
CA LEU A 98 22.16 9.58 -7.85
C LEU A 98 22.66 10.15 -9.18
N ASP A 99 23.74 9.56 -9.70
CA ASP A 99 24.37 10.02 -10.93
C ASP A 99 24.59 8.91 -11.96
N ILE A 100 24.80 9.32 -13.20
CA ILE A 100 25.23 8.44 -14.29
C ILE A 100 25.99 9.26 -15.33
N SER A 101 26.96 8.62 -15.98
CA SER A 101 27.73 9.22 -17.07
C SER A 101 27.50 8.47 -18.37
N TYR A 102 27.21 9.20 -19.44
CA TYR A 102 27.09 8.64 -20.78
C TYR A 102 28.21 9.15 -21.70
N PRO A 103 28.99 8.26 -22.33
CA PRO A 103 30.07 8.66 -23.22
C PRO A 103 29.54 9.24 -24.53
N PHE A 104 30.17 10.31 -24.99
CA PHE A 104 29.97 10.79 -26.36
C PHE A 104 30.79 9.96 -27.35
N SER A 105 30.28 9.83 -28.57
CA SER A 105 31.07 9.41 -29.72
C SER A 105 31.89 10.59 -30.25
N VAL A 106 33.21 10.56 -30.01
CA VAL A 106 34.14 11.65 -30.36
C VAL A 106 34.89 11.31 -31.66
N LYS A 107 34.86 12.23 -32.63
CA LYS A 107 35.61 12.15 -33.89
C LYS A 107 36.99 12.81 -33.76
N ASP A 108 37.88 12.54 -34.71
CA ASP A 108 39.24 13.10 -34.72
C ASP A 108 39.29 14.64 -34.79
N ASN A 109 38.24 15.27 -35.32
CA ASN A 109 38.10 16.72 -35.36
C ASN A 109 37.48 17.33 -34.09
N GLY A 110 37.37 16.57 -33.00
CA GLY A 110 36.77 17.02 -31.73
C GLY A 110 35.23 17.03 -31.71
N LYS A 111 34.57 16.81 -32.87
CA LYS A 111 33.10 16.74 -32.91
C LYS A 111 32.63 15.51 -32.16
N SER A 112 31.78 15.75 -31.18
CA SER A 112 31.27 14.77 -30.22
C SER A 112 29.75 14.72 -30.33
N ARG A 113 29.18 13.51 -30.31
CA ARG A 113 27.73 13.31 -30.35
C ARG A 113 27.28 12.23 -29.39
N ILE A 114 26.14 12.46 -28.75
CA ILE A 114 25.41 11.47 -27.96
C ILE A 114 23.92 11.53 -28.30
N GLU A 115 23.27 10.37 -28.29
CA GLU A 115 21.83 10.22 -28.42
C GLU A 115 21.33 9.35 -27.26
N LEU A 116 20.29 9.81 -26.57
CA LEU A 116 19.67 9.14 -25.43
C LEU A 116 18.15 9.15 -25.60
N THR A 117 17.53 8.03 -25.30
CA THR A 117 16.07 7.90 -25.17
C THR A 117 15.70 7.69 -23.71
N GLN A 118 14.43 7.83 -23.36
CA GLN A 118 13.97 7.57 -22.00
C GLN A 118 14.26 6.13 -21.54
N LYS A 119 14.37 5.17 -22.47
CA LYS A 119 14.70 3.77 -22.16
C LYS A 119 16.16 3.56 -21.76
N ASP A 120 17.03 4.47 -22.16
CA ASP A 120 18.45 4.43 -21.82
C ASP A 120 18.71 5.01 -20.42
N LEU A 121 17.72 5.72 -19.84
CA LEU A 121 17.80 6.26 -18.50
C LEU A 121 17.47 5.18 -17.45
N PRO A 122 18.18 5.14 -16.31
CA PRO A 122 17.81 4.31 -15.17
C PRO A 122 16.38 4.59 -14.71
N VAL A 123 15.68 3.54 -14.26
CA VAL A 123 14.29 3.64 -13.79
C VAL A 123 14.10 4.66 -12.67
N GLN A 124 15.14 4.88 -11.85
CA GLN A 124 15.16 5.86 -10.77
C GLN A 124 15.02 7.29 -11.28
N PHE A 125 15.63 7.62 -12.42
CA PHE A 125 15.52 8.95 -13.04
C PHE A 125 14.16 9.22 -13.65
N LEU A 126 13.41 8.16 -13.93
CA LEU A 126 12.07 8.31 -14.46
C LEU A 126 11.08 8.70 -13.34
N SER A 127 11.34 8.37 -12.08
CA SER A 127 10.50 8.70 -10.92
C SER A 127 10.78 10.06 -10.28
N VAL A 128 11.79 10.79 -10.74
CA VAL A 128 12.18 12.09 -10.16
C VAL A 128 11.18 13.17 -10.56
N SER A 129 10.74 13.98 -9.58
CA SER A 129 9.86 15.13 -9.80
C SER A 129 10.61 16.41 -10.20
N GLU A 130 11.86 16.56 -9.75
CA GLU A 130 12.71 17.69 -10.10
C GLU A 130 13.52 17.46 -11.39
N PRO A 131 13.88 18.52 -12.14
CA PRO A 131 14.76 18.40 -13.30
C PRO A 131 16.16 17.90 -12.89
N LEU A 132 16.69 16.93 -13.64
CA LEU A 132 18.06 16.42 -13.46
C LEU A 132 19.08 17.48 -13.91
N ASP A 133 20.20 17.59 -13.21
CA ASP A 133 21.30 18.46 -13.61
C ASP A 133 22.18 17.75 -14.64
N ALA A 134 22.22 18.29 -15.87
CA ALA A 134 23.08 17.80 -16.94
C ALA A 134 24.37 18.60 -17.02
N ARG A 135 25.51 17.94 -16.87
CA ARG A 135 26.86 18.52 -16.94
C ARG A 135 27.64 17.87 -18.08
N VAL A 136 28.53 18.64 -18.68
CA VAL A 136 29.47 18.15 -19.69
C VAL A 136 30.83 18.01 -19.02
N LEU A 137 31.41 16.83 -19.12
CA LEU A 137 32.74 16.50 -18.61
C LEU A 137 33.67 16.26 -19.80
N ILE A 138 34.77 17.01 -19.90
CA ILE A 138 35.77 16.84 -20.96
C ILE A 138 37.15 16.70 -20.32
N GLY A 139 37.83 15.61 -20.62
CA GLY A 139 39.17 15.31 -20.14
C GLY A 139 40.03 14.65 -21.21
N SER A 140 41.33 14.91 -21.17
CA SER A 140 42.29 14.29 -22.07
C SER A 140 43.64 14.18 -21.35
N PHE A 141 44.55 13.36 -21.87
CA PHE A 141 45.93 13.36 -21.38
C PHE A 141 46.61 14.70 -21.74
N GLY A 142 47.44 15.23 -20.84
CA GLY A 142 48.19 16.47 -21.03
C GLY A 142 48.20 17.35 -19.79
N GLU A 143 48.75 18.56 -19.93
CA GLU A 143 48.81 19.59 -18.86
C GLU A 143 47.58 20.50 -18.83
N ALA A 144 46.62 20.26 -19.73
CA ALA A 144 45.39 21.02 -19.87
C ALA A 144 44.36 20.70 -18.77
N ASP A 145 43.77 21.73 -18.16
CA ASP A 145 42.73 21.56 -17.14
C ASP A 145 41.47 20.90 -17.74
N ALA A 146 40.89 19.93 -17.03
CA ALA A 146 39.66 19.26 -17.46
C ALA A 146 38.44 20.20 -17.32
N TYR A 147 37.48 20.06 -18.23
CA TYR A 147 36.22 20.79 -18.16
C TYR A 147 35.19 20.01 -17.33
N ASN A 148 34.56 20.68 -16.37
CA ASN A 148 33.38 20.19 -15.67
C ASN A 148 32.41 21.35 -15.42
N GLY A 149 31.42 21.49 -16.32
CA GLY A 149 30.45 22.58 -16.26
C GLY A 149 29.02 22.10 -16.48
N ALA A 150 28.06 22.83 -15.91
CA ALA A 150 26.64 22.63 -16.19
C ALA A 150 26.33 23.00 -17.64
N ALA A 151 25.51 22.17 -18.29
CA ALA A 151 25.09 22.36 -19.67
C ALA A 151 23.61 22.72 -19.77
N PHE A 152 22.73 22.00 -19.09
CA PHE A 152 21.28 22.28 -19.04
C PHE A 152 20.62 21.49 -17.91
N LYS A 153 19.34 21.79 -17.64
CA LYS A 153 18.50 20.95 -16.77
C LYS A 153 17.61 20.05 -17.62
N LEU A 154 17.52 18.77 -17.30
CA LEU A 154 16.74 17.78 -18.04
C LEU A 154 15.47 17.42 -17.26
N THR A 155 14.31 17.79 -17.77
CA THR A 155 13.01 17.39 -17.23
C THR A 155 12.53 16.13 -17.96
N VAL A 156 12.42 15.02 -17.24
CA VAL A 156 11.88 13.77 -17.79
C VAL A 156 10.35 13.85 -17.74
N ALA A 157 9.72 14.10 -18.89
CA ALA A 157 8.26 14.15 -18.98
C ALA A 157 7.68 12.73 -19.05
N ARG A 158 6.66 12.46 -18.24
CA ARG A 158 5.96 11.18 -18.22
C ARG A 158 4.54 11.31 -18.74
N ASN A 159 4.03 10.19 -19.26
CA ASN A 159 2.62 10.06 -19.52
C ASN A 159 1.88 9.92 -18.17
N PRO A 160 0.89 10.79 -17.86
CA PRO A 160 0.11 10.68 -16.62
C PRO A 160 -0.68 9.37 -16.50
N ASP A 161 -0.95 8.69 -17.62
CA ASP A 161 -1.68 7.41 -17.63
C ASP A 161 -0.80 6.21 -17.26
N GLU A 162 0.52 6.38 -17.19
CA GLU A 162 1.45 5.31 -16.83
C GLU A 162 1.83 5.39 -15.33
N PRO A 163 1.75 4.27 -14.59
CA PRO A 163 2.10 4.25 -13.19
C PRO A 163 3.58 4.61 -13.00
N VAL A 164 3.86 5.43 -11.99
CA VAL A 164 5.23 5.74 -11.57
C VAL A 164 5.89 4.44 -11.13
N PRO A 165 7.04 4.04 -11.70
CA PRO A 165 7.80 2.89 -11.27
C PRO A 165 8.23 3.15 -9.85
N THR A 166 7.82 2.23 -8.99
CA THR A 166 8.21 2.20 -7.60
C THR A 166 9.71 2.03 -7.53
N VAL A 167 10.43 3.07 -7.11
CA VAL A 167 11.85 2.96 -6.77
C VAL A 167 11.96 1.93 -5.66
N GLU A 168 12.86 0.95 -5.84
CA GLU A 168 13.09 -0.10 -4.85
C GLU A 168 13.26 0.51 -3.45
N SER A 169 12.41 0.05 -2.52
CA SER A 169 12.52 0.35 -1.11
C SER A 169 13.95 0.10 -0.65
N SER A 170 14.49 0.97 0.21
CA SER A 170 15.80 0.76 0.84
C SER A 170 15.95 -0.70 1.23
N ARG A 171 16.92 -1.40 0.63
CA ARG A 171 17.17 -2.84 0.87
C ARG A 171 17.34 -3.13 2.37
N TYR A 172 17.80 -2.14 3.11
CA TYR A 172 17.88 -2.15 4.56
C TYR A 172 17.14 -0.93 5.10
N GLY A 173 15.88 -1.14 5.53
CA GLY A 173 15.03 -0.09 6.07
C GLY A 173 14.00 -0.67 7.02
N LYS A 174 13.44 0.18 7.89
CA LYS A 174 12.33 -0.21 8.75
C LYS A 174 11.10 -0.42 7.88
N LEU A 175 10.52 -1.63 7.94
CA LEU A 175 9.25 -1.94 7.27
C LEU A 175 8.07 -1.26 8.01
N PRO A 176 6.97 -0.96 7.31
CA PRO A 176 5.76 -0.47 7.95
C PRO A 176 5.22 -1.49 8.96
N GLU A 177 4.64 -0.98 10.04
CA GLU A 177 4.00 -1.80 11.07
C GLU A 177 2.71 -2.43 10.52
N ILE A 178 2.46 -3.70 10.87
CA ILE A 178 1.27 -4.44 10.45
C ILE A 178 0.29 -4.54 11.62
N HIS A 179 -0.91 -3.99 11.45
CA HIS A 179 -1.99 -4.10 12.42
C HIS A 179 -3.01 -5.16 11.98
N HIS A 180 -3.33 -6.10 12.87
CA HIS A 180 -4.41 -7.06 12.62
C HIS A 180 -5.77 -6.37 12.74
N ILE A 181 -6.58 -6.42 11.68
CA ILE A 181 -7.93 -5.84 11.66
C ILE A 181 -8.92 -6.93 12.07
N PHE A 182 -9.49 -6.80 13.27
CA PHE A 182 -10.55 -7.70 13.73
C PHE A 182 -11.84 -7.49 12.94
N LYS A 183 -12.63 -8.56 12.83
CA LYS A 183 -13.97 -8.48 12.28
C LYS A 183 -14.84 -7.60 13.20
N ALA A 184 -15.68 -6.75 12.60
CA ALA A 184 -16.67 -5.98 13.36
C ALA A 184 -17.65 -6.90 14.09
N ASP A 185 -18.09 -6.47 15.27
CA ASP A 185 -19.07 -7.18 16.07
C ASP A 185 -20.42 -7.31 15.35
N ALA A 186 -21.14 -8.40 15.62
CA ALA A 186 -22.48 -8.59 15.09
C ALA A 186 -23.46 -7.57 15.69
N GLN A 187 -24.26 -6.93 14.85
CA GLN A 187 -25.24 -5.95 15.30
C GLN A 187 -26.57 -6.63 15.66
N SER A 188 -27.08 -6.35 16.86
CA SER A 188 -28.38 -6.83 17.32
C SER A 188 -29.53 -5.90 16.85
N PRO A 189 -30.76 -6.44 16.66
CA PRO A 189 -31.91 -5.63 16.27
C PRO A 189 -32.35 -4.64 17.36
N PRO A 190 -33.11 -3.58 17.01
CA PRO A 190 -33.64 -2.61 17.97
C PRO A 190 -34.51 -3.27 19.06
N LEU A 191 -34.29 -2.87 20.31
CA LEU A 191 -34.97 -3.41 21.50
C LEU A 191 -36.50 -3.26 21.46
N VAL A 192 -36.99 -2.18 20.86
CA VAL A 192 -38.45 -1.97 20.74
C VAL A 192 -39.08 -3.05 19.86
N ILE A 193 -38.43 -3.42 18.76
CA ILE A 193 -38.94 -4.44 17.84
C ILE A 193 -38.95 -5.80 18.54
N THR A 194 -37.87 -6.17 19.23
CA THR A 194 -37.79 -7.44 19.95
C THR A 194 -38.84 -7.54 21.06
N LEU A 195 -39.11 -6.45 21.80
CA LEU A 195 -40.15 -6.42 22.82
C LEU A 195 -41.57 -6.57 22.26
N VAL A 196 -41.86 -5.98 21.10
CA VAL A 196 -43.17 -6.13 20.44
C VAL A 196 -43.42 -7.60 20.08
N PHE A 197 -42.44 -8.28 19.48
CA PHE A 197 -42.58 -9.70 19.15
C PHE A 197 -42.67 -10.58 20.39
N LEU A 198 -41.93 -10.27 21.46
CA LEU A 198 -42.08 -10.97 22.74
C LEU A 198 -43.50 -10.82 23.29
N ALA A 199 -44.07 -9.61 23.26
CA ALA A 199 -45.43 -9.36 23.69
C ALA A 199 -46.46 -10.15 22.86
N LEU A 200 -46.28 -10.24 21.54
CA LEU A 200 -47.15 -11.04 20.66
C LEU A 200 -47.11 -12.53 21.01
N VAL A 201 -45.92 -13.09 21.26
CA VAL A 201 -45.78 -14.49 21.68
C VAL A 201 -46.46 -14.74 23.03
N LEU A 202 -46.27 -13.84 23.99
CA LEU A 202 -46.93 -13.94 25.31
C LEU A 202 -48.45 -13.78 25.19
N ALA A 203 -48.94 -12.94 24.28
CA ALA A 203 -50.36 -12.74 24.02
C ALA A 203 -51.06 -13.97 23.42
N ALA A 204 -50.33 -14.89 22.80
CA ALA A 204 -50.91 -16.14 22.29
C ALA A 204 -51.53 -17.00 23.42
N LEU A 205 -50.97 -16.96 24.64
CA LEU A 205 -51.46 -17.73 25.79
C LEU A 205 -52.85 -17.28 26.29
N PRO A 206 -53.11 -16.00 26.59
CA PRO A 206 -54.45 -15.56 26.97
C PRO A 206 -55.45 -15.70 25.82
N VAL A 207 -55.03 -15.53 24.56
CA VAL A 207 -55.89 -15.80 23.40
C VAL A 207 -56.33 -17.26 23.39
N LEU A 208 -55.40 -18.21 23.56
CA LEU A 208 -55.73 -19.63 23.67
C LEU A 208 -56.69 -19.92 24.84
N GLY A 209 -56.45 -19.30 26.00
CA GLY A 209 -57.35 -19.39 27.16
C GLY A 209 -58.76 -18.88 26.84
N GLY A 210 -58.89 -17.74 26.15
CA GLY A 210 -60.16 -17.20 25.70
C GLY A 210 -60.89 -18.14 24.73
N VAL A 211 -60.16 -18.74 23.78
CA VAL A 211 -60.72 -19.74 22.86
C VAL A 211 -61.23 -20.97 23.62
N TRP A 212 -60.50 -21.47 24.62
CA TRP A 212 -60.96 -22.58 25.45
C TRP A 212 -62.25 -22.27 26.21
N LEU A 213 -62.39 -21.04 26.71
CA LEU A 213 -63.63 -20.60 27.38
C LEU A 213 -64.81 -20.58 26.40
N VAL A 214 -64.62 -20.08 25.18
CA VAL A 214 -65.65 -20.07 24.13
C VAL A 214 -66.05 -21.50 23.74
N LEU A 215 -65.10 -22.43 23.70
CA LEU A 215 -65.34 -23.84 23.37
C LEU A 215 -65.90 -24.67 24.54
N GLY A 216 -66.03 -24.10 25.74
CA GLY A 216 -66.59 -24.79 26.91
C GLY A 216 -65.66 -25.84 27.54
N VAL A 217 -64.34 -25.67 27.41
CA VAL A 217 -63.36 -26.52 28.12
C VAL A 217 -63.61 -26.42 29.63
N ASN A 218 -63.74 -27.55 30.30
CA ASN A 218 -64.11 -27.62 31.72
C ASN A 218 -63.27 -28.65 32.50
N LEU A 219 -63.34 -28.56 33.83
CA LEU A 219 -62.63 -29.45 34.76
C LEU A 219 -63.61 -30.28 35.62
N ASN A 220 -64.82 -30.52 35.14
CA ASN A 220 -65.90 -31.12 35.93
C ASN A 220 -65.58 -32.54 36.43
N HIS A 221 -64.70 -33.24 35.74
CA HIS A 221 -64.30 -34.62 36.06
C HIS A 221 -63.06 -34.72 36.95
N LEU A 222 -62.50 -33.58 37.37
CA LEU A 222 -61.35 -33.51 38.26
C LEU A 222 -61.69 -34.01 39.68
N PRO A 223 -62.81 -33.60 40.32
CA PRO A 223 -63.21 -34.15 41.63
C PRO A 223 -63.41 -35.66 41.60
N THR A 224 -63.98 -36.20 40.52
CA THR A 224 -64.18 -37.64 40.34
C THR A 224 -62.85 -38.38 40.24
N ALA A 225 -61.90 -37.85 39.46
CA ALA A 225 -60.55 -38.41 39.30
C ALA A 225 -59.76 -38.47 40.62
N PHE A 226 -59.87 -37.42 41.43
CA PHE A 226 -59.18 -37.34 42.72
C PHE A 226 -59.88 -38.16 43.82
N LYS A 227 -61.18 -38.46 43.69
CA LYS A 227 -61.86 -39.40 44.59
C LYS A 227 -61.54 -40.86 44.26
N SER A 228 -61.44 -41.21 42.98
CA SER A 228 -61.20 -42.58 42.53
C SER A 228 -59.73 -43.01 42.65
N ALA A 229 -58.80 -42.14 42.24
CA ALA A 229 -57.38 -42.44 42.21
C ALA A 229 -56.53 -41.18 42.51
N PRO A 230 -56.55 -40.65 43.75
CA PRO A 230 -55.87 -39.40 44.10
C PRO A 230 -54.35 -39.47 43.87
N LEU A 231 -53.71 -40.55 44.33
CA LEU A 231 -52.25 -40.67 44.29
C LEU A 231 -51.71 -40.79 42.86
N PRO A 232 -52.24 -41.66 41.98
CA PRO A 232 -51.82 -41.70 40.58
C PRO A 232 -51.96 -40.36 39.85
N HIS A 233 -53.08 -39.66 40.00
CA HIS A 233 -53.29 -38.37 39.34
C HIS A 233 -52.37 -37.26 39.86
N ALA A 234 -52.20 -37.17 41.19
CA ALA A 234 -51.33 -36.17 41.81
C ALA A 234 -49.85 -36.40 41.43
N VAL A 235 -49.38 -37.64 41.54
CA VAL A 235 -47.98 -37.99 41.24
C VAL A 235 -47.71 -37.87 39.74
N PHE A 236 -48.66 -38.24 38.88
CA PHE A 236 -48.51 -38.08 37.45
C PHE A 236 -48.40 -36.60 37.07
N LEU A 237 -49.33 -35.76 37.52
CA LEU A 237 -49.27 -34.32 37.25
C LEU A 237 -48.01 -33.67 37.84
N GLY A 238 -47.65 -34.03 39.07
CA GLY A 238 -46.43 -33.57 39.72
C GLY A 238 -45.16 -33.97 38.96
N SER A 239 -45.13 -35.19 38.41
CA SER A 239 -44.00 -35.67 37.60
C SER A 239 -43.88 -34.91 36.27
N LEU A 240 -44.99 -34.52 35.64
CA LEU A 240 -44.97 -33.67 34.44
C LEU A 240 -44.41 -32.28 34.75
N PHE A 241 -44.85 -31.66 35.85
CA PHE A 241 -44.28 -30.39 36.30
C PHE A 241 -42.79 -30.50 36.66
N ALA A 242 -42.38 -31.59 37.31
CA ALA A 242 -40.98 -31.85 37.63
C ALA A 242 -40.13 -31.99 36.37
N ILE A 243 -40.59 -32.73 35.35
CA ILE A 243 -39.89 -32.86 34.06
C ILE A 243 -39.71 -31.49 33.40
N GLN A 244 -40.75 -30.65 33.38
CA GLN A 244 -40.64 -29.29 32.82
C GLN A 244 -39.68 -28.41 33.63
N GLY A 245 -39.70 -28.52 34.97
CA GLY A 245 -38.75 -27.84 35.84
C GLY A 245 -37.31 -28.29 35.58
N ILE A 246 -37.08 -29.58 35.35
CA ILE A 246 -35.75 -30.11 35.00
C ILE A 246 -35.28 -29.55 33.65
N PHE A 247 -36.16 -29.47 32.64
CA PHE A 247 -35.81 -28.84 31.36
C PHE A 247 -35.50 -27.34 31.50
N PHE A 248 -36.24 -26.63 32.36
CA PHE A 248 -35.93 -25.24 32.68
C PHE A 248 -34.56 -25.09 33.36
N LEU A 249 -34.23 -25.99 34.29
CA LEU A 249 -32.90 -26.02 34.92
C LEU A 249 -31.81 -26.32 33.89
N TYR A 250 -32.04 -27.24 32.95
CA TYR A 250 -31.10 -27.51 31.85
C TYR A 250 -30.88 -26.30 30.92
N TYR A 251 -31.95 -25.56 30.61
CA TYR A 251 -31.83 -24.33 29.82
C TYR A 251 -31.01 -23.24 30.55
N THR A 252 -31.09 -23.18 31.88
CA THR A 252 -30.51 -22.09 32.66
C THR A 252 -29.15 -22.40 33.29
N SER A 253 -28.92 -23.62 33.77
CA SER A 253 -27.80 -23.93 34.67
C SER A 253 -27.28 -25.37 34.65
N TRP A 254 -28.12 -26.38 34.40
CA TRP A 254 -27.71 -27.79 34.47
C TRP A 254 -27.02 -28.25 33.18
N ASN A 255 -26.07 -29.16 33.33
CA ASN A 255 -25.43 -29.83 32.20
C ASN A 255 -26.12 -31.15 31.83
N LEU A 256 -25.71 -31.75 30.71
CA LEU A 256 -26.30 -32.96 30.15
C LEU A 256 -26.27 -34.16 31.14
N PHE A 257 -25.19 -34.31 31.91
CA PHE A 257 -25.05 -35.43 32.86
C PHE A 257 -25.89 -35.27 34.12
N GLN A 258 -26.36 -34.06 34.43
CA GLN A 258 -27.28 -33.79 35.54
C GLN A 258 -28.74 -34.03 35.11
N ILE A 259 -29.10 -33.56 33.91
CA ILE A 259 -30.47 -33.72 33.39
C ILE A 259 -30.83 -35.18 33.09
N LEU A 260 -29.93 -35.94 32.45
CA LEU A 260 -30.23 -37.32 32.02
C LEU A 260 -30.72 -38.23 33.17
N PRO A 261 -29.99 -38.38 34.29
CA PRO A 261 -30.48 -39.20 35.40
C PRO A 261 -31.73 -38.61 36.06
N ALA A 262 -31.84 -37.28 36.18
CA ALA A 262 -33.00 -36.63 36.79
C ALA A 262 -34.28 -36.87 35.98
N VAL A 263 -34.22 -36.70 34.65
CA VAL A 263 -35.33 -36.99 33.73
C VAL A 263 -35.61 -38.49 33.67
N ALA A 264 -34.60 -39.35 33.73
CA ALA A 264 -34.82 -40.79 33.77
C ALA A 264 -35.65 -41.21 35.01
N VAL A 265 -35.32 -40.65 36.19
CA VAL A 265 -36.08 -40.89 37.42
C VAL A 265 -37.48 -40.31 37.32
N ALA A 266 -37.62 -39.02 36.99
CA ALA A 266 -38.92 -38.37 36.89
C ALA A 266 -39.81 -39.00 35.81
N GLY A 267 -39.23 -39.42 34.68
CA GLY A 267 -39.90 -40.10 33.59
C GLY A 267 -40.36 -41.50 33.97
N THR A 268 -39.58 -42.25 34.75
CA THR A 268 -40.03 -43.54 35.30
C THR A 268 -41.22 -43.36 36.23
N VAL A 269 -41.17 -42.35 37.11
CA VAL A 269 -42.30 -42.00 38.00
C VAL A 269 -43.53 -41.60 37.18
N ALA A 270 -43.36 -40.78 36.14
CA ALA A 270 -44.43 -40.38 35.23
C ALA A 270 -45.05 -41.58 34.50
N PHE A 271 -44.23 -42.52 34.04
CA PHE A 271 -44.69 -43.71 33.34
C PHE A 271 -45.56 -44.60 34.25
N VAL A 272 -45.10 -44.88 35.47
CA VAL A 272 -45.84 -45.74 36.41
C VAL A 272 -47.11 -45.06 36.91
N SER A 273 -47.03 -43.80 37.32
CA SER A 273 -48.21 -43.06 37.81
C SER A 273 -49.21 -42.77 36.69
N GLY A 274 -48.73 -42.43 35.50
CA GLY A 274 -49.54 -42.17 34.31
C GLY A 274 -50.30 -43.39 33.83
N SER A 275 -49.67 -44.57 33.79
CA SER A 275 -50.37 -45.81 33.42
C SER A 275 -51.57 -46.10 34.33
N ARG A 276 -51.44 -45.83 35.63
CA ARG A 276 -52.53 -46.00 36.61
C ARG A 276 -53.59 -44.90 36.51
N ALA A 277 -53.18 -43.64 36.31
CA ALA A 277 -54.12 -42.53 36.12
C ALA A 277 -54.96 -42.71 34.84
N LEU A 278 -54.30 -43.05 33.72
CA LEU A 278 -54.99 -43.32 32.45
C LEU A 278 -55.87 -44.57 32.50
N GLY A 279 -55.48 -45.59 33.26
CA GLY A 279 -56.31 -46.76 33.52
C GLY A 279 -57.63 -46.40 34.22
N GLU A 280 -57.58 -45.47 35.18
CA GLU A 280 -58.79 -44.93 35.81
C GLU A 280 -59.65 -44.13 34.81
N VAL A 281 -59.04 -43.29 33.97
CA VAL A 281 -59.76 -42.54 32.92
C VAL A 281 -60.47 -43.51 31.97
N GLN A 282 -59.80 -44.60 31.58
CA GLN A 282 -60.41 -45.66 30.76
C GLN A 282 -61.58 -46.32 31.50
N GLY A 283 -61.43 -46.63 32.79
CA GLY A 283 -62.49 -47.20 33.61
C GLY A 283 -63.74 -46.30 33.66
N ARG A 284 -63.56 -44.98 33.84
CA ARG A 284 -64.66 -44.01 33.77
C ARG A 284 -65.36 -44.01 32.42
N ARG A 285 -64.58 -44.05 31.33
CA ARG A 285 -65.11 -44.11 29.97
C ARG A 285 -65.96 -45.37 29.75
N LEU A 286 -65.52 -46.52 30.26
CA LEU A 286 -66.25 -47.79 30.18
C LEU A 286 -67.53 -47.78 31.04
N ALA A 287 -67.52 -47.07 32.17
CA ALA A 287 -68.70 -46.84 33.01
C ALA A 287 -69.68 -45.79 32.46
N GLY A 288 -69.44 -45.24 31.26
CA GLY A 288 -70.30 -44.25 30.63
C GLY A 288 -70.11 -42.81 31.14
N LEU A 289 -69.11 -42.56 31.98
CA LEU A 289 -68.75 -41.23 32.46
C LEU A 289 -67.77 -40.60 31.46
N ARG A 290 -68.24 -39.66 30.62
CA ARG A 290 -67.44 -38.93 29.62
C ARG A 290 -67.33 -37.46 29.97
#